data_AF-X0T7V5-F1
#
_entry.id   AF-X0T7V5-F1
#
_cell.length_a   1.000
_cell.length_b   1.000
_cell.length_c   1.000
_cell.angle_alpha   90.00
_cell.angle_beta   90.00
_cell.angle_gamma   90.00
#
_symmetry.space_group_name_H-M   'P 1'
#
loop_
_entity.id
_entity.type
_entity.pdbx_description
1 polymer ?
#
loop_
_entity_poly.entity_id
_entity_poly.type
_entity_poly.pdbx_seq_one_letter_code
_entity_poly.pdbx_strand_id
1 'polypeptide(L)' 'EPLKQLPLGIPDNTFTEPPQCMPEEYKVPGCSITAYWNYYEQEKYLIASKTEELITRDKLYEQKTI' A
#
# COMPACT_ATOMS: atom_id res chain seq x y z
N GLU A 1 -27.73 8.80 -9.22
CA GLU A 1 -26.71 8.36 -8.24
C GLU A 1 -25.35 8.32 -8.93
N PRO A 2 -24.46 9.30 -8.68
CA PRO A 2 -23.05 9.22 -9.12
C PRO A 2 -22.37 7.98 -8.52
N LEU A 3 -21.43 7.36 -9.25
CA LEU A 3 -20.64 6.18 -8.83
C LEU A 3 -21.43 4.87 -8.61
N LYS A 4 -22.71 4.79 -9.02
CA LYS A 4 -23.50 3.54 -8.91
C LYS A 4 -23.08 2.46 -9.92
N GLN A 5 -22.43 2.85 -11.02
CA GLN A 5 -22.05 1.95 -12.10
C GLN A 5 -20.53 1.93 -12.25
N LEU A 6 -19.97 0.73 -12.44
CA LEU A 6 -18.56 0.59 -12.78
C LEU A 6 -18.28 1.21 -14.16
N PRO A 7 -17.14 1.91 -14.33
CA PRO A 7 -16.66 2.34 -15.63
C PRO A 7 -16.55 1.19 -16.63
N LEU A 8 -16.80 1.49 -17.90
CA LEU A 8 -16.67 0.52 -18.99
C LEU A 8 -15.25 -0.08 -19.00
N GLY A 9 -15.15 -1.41 -18.98
CA GLY A 9 -13.88 -2.14 -19.01
C GLY A 9 -13.33 -2.54 -17.64
N ILE A 10 -13.93 -2.11 -16.53
CA ILE A 10 -13.62 -2.64 -15.20
C ILE A 10 -14.47 -3.91 -14.97
N PRO A 11 -13.86 -5.06 -14.68
CA PRO A 11 -14.60 -6.28 -14.39
C PRO A 11 -15.38 -6.12 -13.08
N ASP A 12 -16.63 -6.57 -13.08
CA ASP A 12 -17.47 -6.71 -11.88
C ASP A 12 -17.28 -8.11 -11.30
N ASN A 13 -16.13 -8.32 -10.65
CA ASN A 13 -15.75 -9.61 -10.07
C ASN A 13 -15.10 -9.44 -8.69
N THR A 14 -14.81 -10.57 -8.04
CA THR A 14 -14.06 -10.57 -6.77
C THR A 14 -12.71 -9.88 -6.96
N PHE A 15 -12.37 -8.99 -6.03
CA PHE A 15 -11.06 -8.36 -5.98
C PHE A 15 -9.95 -9.42 -5.99
N THR A 16 -9.03 -9.27 -6.94
CA THR A 16 -7.82 -10.09 -7.02
C THR A 16 -6.64 -9.19 -6.68
N GLU A 17 -5.77 -9.67 -5.77
CA GLU A 17 -4.58 -8.92 -5.38
C GLU A 17 -3.73 -8.58 -6.61
N PRO A 18 -3.34 -7.31 -6.80
CA PRO A 18 -2.50 -6.93 -7.92
C PRO A 18 -1.09 -7.53 -7.76
N PRO A 19 -0.34 -7.69 -8.87
CA PRO A 19 1.07 -8.04 -8.80
C PRO A 19 1.86 -7.09 -7.88
N GLN A 20 2.71 -7.66 -7.03
CA GLN A 20 3.49 -6.89 -6.06
C GLN A 20 4.78 -6.35 -6.73
N CYS A 21 4.83 -5.04 -6.96
CA CYS A 21 5.95 -4.34 -7.60
C CYS A 21 6.96 -3.81 -6.58
N MET A 22 7.60 -4.72 -5.83
CA MET A 22 8.62 -4.39 -4.83
C MET A 22 9.59 -5.57 -4.68
N PRO A 23 10.72 -5.38 -3.97
CA PRO A 23 11.71 -6.44 -3.77
C PRO A 23 11.13 -7.73 -3.20
N GLU A 24 11.71 -8.88 -3.54
CA GLU A 24 11.19 -10.20 -3.21
C GLU A 24 11.13 -10.43 -1.70
N GLU A 25 12.10 -9.90 -0.97
CA GLU A 25 12.19 -9.95 0.49
C GLU A 25 11.02 -9.28 1.21
N TYR A 26 10.31 -8.36 0.53
CA TYR A 26 9.14 -7.68 1.10
C TYR A 26 7.82 -8.28 0.65
N LYS A 27 7.82 -9.17 -0.35
CA LYS A 27 6.59 -9.80 -0.87
C LYS A 27 5.88 -10.65 0.16
N VAL A 28 4.56 -10.50 0.19
CA VAL A 28 3.67 -11.26 1.06
C VAL A 28 2.58 -11.89 0.21
N PRO A 29 2.66 -13.20 -0.09
CA PRO A 29 1.68 -13.88 -0.94
C PRO A 29 0.23 -13.62 -0.48
N GLY A 30 -0.59 -13.12 -1.39
CA GLY A 30 -2.01 -12.85 -1.10
C GLY A 30 -2.28 -11.66 -0.18
N CYS A 31 -1.30 -10.79 0.11
CA CYS A 31 -1.52 -9.59 0.90
C CYS A 31 -0.68 -8.41 0.40
N SER A 32 -1.15 -7.68 -0.62
CA SER A 32 -0.41 -6.56 -1.23
C SER A 32 -0.18 -5.38 -0.27
N ILE A 33 -1.07 -5.21 0.71
CA ILE A 33 -0.98 -4.15 1.72
C ILE A 33 0.20 -4.36 2.65
N THR A 34 0.35 -5.57 3.23
CA THR A 34 1.47 -5.87 4.14
C THR A 34 2.79 -5.77 3.40
N ALA A 35 2.81 -6.32 2.19
CA ALA A 35 3.86 -6.19 1.21
C ALA A 35 4.35 -4.74 1.04
N TYR A 36 3.45 -3.83 0.69
CA TYR A 36 3.75 -2.43 0.45
C TYR A 36 4.32 -1.73 1.69
N TRP A 37 3.73 -2.00 2.86
CA TRP A 37 4.21 -1.46 4.12
C TRP A 37 5.63 -1.91 4.46
N ASN A 38 5.96 -3.19 4.22
CA ASN A 38 7.31 -3.71 4.46
C ASN A 38 8.35 -2.92 3.65
N TYR A 39 8.06 -2.62 2.38
CA TYR A 39 8.94 -1.76 1.58
C TYR A 39 9.06 -0.34 2.15
N TYR A 40 7.96 0.25 2.61
CA TYR A 40 7.96 1.62 3.15
C TYR A 40 8.77 1.76 4.44
N GLU A 41 8.67 0.78 5.33
CA GLU A 41 9.37 0.80 6.62
C GLU A 41 10.86 0.46 6.49
N GLN A 42 11.24 -0.36 5.49
CA GLN A 42 12.60 -0.88 5.38
C GLN A 42 13.49 -0.13 4.39
N GLU A 43 12.96 0.37 3.27
CA GLU A 43 13.80 0.89 2.17
C GLU A 43 13.31 2.16 1.49
N LYS A 44 12.03 2.50 1.55
CA LYS A 44 11.51 3.70 0.86
C LYS A 44 12.24 4.99 1.25
N TYR A 45 12.74 5.09 2.48
CA TYR A 45 13.50 6.25 2.95
C TYR A 45 14.85 6.43 2.25
N LEU A 46 15.43 5.37 1.67
CA LEU A 46 16.71 5.44 0.94
C LEU A 46 16.60 6.27 -0.34
N ILE A 47 15.41 6.36 -0.93
CA ILE A 47 15.12 7.11 -2.16
C ILE A 47 14.26 8.35 -1.91
N ALA A 48 13.96 8.66 -0.65
CA ALA A 48 13.08 9.77 -0.28
C ALA A 48 13.79 11.13 -0.40
N SER A 49 13.03 12.17 -0.73
CA SER A 49 13.50 13.57 -0.63
C SER A 49 13.80 13.94 0.82
N LYS A 50 14.68 14.93 1.02
CA LYS A 50 14.99 15.49 2.35
C LYS A 50 13.78 16.09 3.08
N THR A 51 12.71 16.36 2.35
CA THR A 51 11.46 16.92 2.87
C THR A 51 10.41 15.85 3.20
N GLU A 52 10.66 14.58 2.88
CA GLU A 52 9.76 13.48 3.21
C GLU A 52 10.02 13.00 4.63
N GLU A 53 8.94 12.81 5.40
CA GLU A 53 9.01 12.21 6.72
C GLU A 53 8.97 10.68 6.62
N LEU A 54 9.69 10.01 7.54
CA LEU A 54 9.63 8.55 7.65
C LEU A 54 8.28 8.13 8.25
N ILE A 55 7.46 7.47 7.43
CA ILE A 55 6.18 6.88 7.81
C ILE A 55 6.40 5.42 8.22
N THR A 56 5.88 5.04 9.38
CA THR A 56 5.79 3.65 9.86
C THR A 56 4.38 3.40 10.36
N ARG A 57 3.94 2.12 10.44
CA ARG A 57 2.62 1.79 10.98
C ARG A 57 2.43 2.37 12.39
N ASP A 58 3.44 2.21 13.25
CA ASP A 58 3.39 2.70 14.63
C ASP A 58 3.12 4.20 14.66
N LYS A 59 3.89 5.01 13.94
CA LYS A 59 3.69 6.47 13.89
C LYS A 59 2.32 6.87 13.37
N LEU A 60 1.79 6.16 12.37
CA LEU A 60 0.51 6.51 11.75
C LEU A 60 -0.69 6.16 12.64
N TYR A 61 -0.62 5.00 13.32
CA TYR A 61 -1.75 4.49 14.11
C TYR A 61 -1.68 4.88 15.59
N GLU A 62 -0.50 5.20 16.13
CA GLU A 62 -0.36 5.83 17.46
C GLU A 62 -1.10 7.17 17.53
N GLN A 63 -1.04 7.96 16.46
CA GLN A 63 -1.75 9.24 16.34
C GLN A 63 -3.28 9.12 16.28
N LYS A 64 -3.83 7.92 16.06
CA LYS A 64 -5.27 7.66 15.96
C LYS A 64 -5.94 7.31 17.30
N THR A 65 -5.15 7.16 18.36
CA THR A 65 -5.64 6.66 19.67
C THR A 65 -5.77 7.78 20.72
N ILE A 66 -5.89 9.04 20.29
CA ILE A 66 -6.14 10.21 21.16
C ILE A 66 -7.55 10.74 20.91
#